data_AF-A0A7W9THJ0-F1
#
_entry.id   AF-A0A7W9THJ0-F1
#
_cell.length_a   1.000
_cell.length_b   1.000
_cell.length_c   1.000
_cell.angle_alpha   90.00
_cell.angle_beta   90.00
_cell.angle_gamma   90.00
#
_symmetry.space_group_name_H-M   'P 1'
#
loop_
_entity.id
_entity.type
_entity.pdbx_description
1 polymer ?
#
loop_
_entity_poly.entity_id
_entity_poly.type
_entity_poly.pdbx_seq_one_letter_code
_entity_poly.pdbx_strand_id
1 'polypeptide(L)' 'MEPELVVEVGVDVARDASGRWQHPARWHRARPGLSPADVPRLTSPPH' A
#
# COMPACT_ATOMS: atom_id res chain seq x y z
N MET A 1 -2.20 19.55 -1.99
CA MET A 1 -0.99 19.02 -1.34
C MET A 1 -0.62 17.74 -2.07
N GLU A 2 0.58 17.68 -2.63
CA GLU A 2 1.10 16.47 -3.27
C GLU A 2 1.97 15.71 -2.26
N PRO A 3 1.92 14.37 -2.24
CA PRO A 3 2.73 13.59 -1.30
C PRO A 3 4.20 13.68 -1.70
N GLU A 4 5.09 13.90 -0.74
CA GLU A 4 6.54 13.98 -0.97
C GLU A 4 7.28 12.75 -0.42
N LEU A 5 6.70 12.07 0.56
CA LEU A 5 7.30 10.92 1.23
C LEU A 5 6.77 9.60 0.64
N VAL A 6 7.70 8.74 0.20
CA VAL A 6 7.40 7.35 -0.15
C VAL A 6 7.73 6.43 1.04
N VAL A 7 6.79 5.55 1.38
CA VAL A 7 6.96 4.53 2.43
C VAL A 7 6.65 3.14 1.90
N GLU A 8 7.32 2.16 2.47
CA GLU A 8 7.04 0.75 2.25
C GLU A 8 6.05 0.25 3.31
N VAL A 9 4.97 -0.41 2.87
CA VAL A 9 3.95 -1.00 3.74
C VAL A 9 3.67 -2.45 3.34
N GLY A 10 3.56 -3.34 4.32
CA GLY A 10 3.02 -4.68 4.14
C GLY A 10 1.51 -4.65 4.38
N VAL A 11 0.73 -5.25 3.47
CA VAL A 11 -0.73 -5.36 3.62
C VAL A 11 -1.11 -6.83 3.65
N ASP A 12 -1.76 -7.25 4.72
CA ASP A 12 -2.40 -8.56 4.80
C ASP A 12 -3.85 -8.43 4.36
N VAL A 13 -4.37 -9.42 3.65
CA VAL A 13 -5.76 -9.47 3.22
C VAL A 13 -6.37 -10.73 3.80
N ALA A 14 -7.03 -10.60 4.95
CA ALA A 14 -7.64 -11.71 5.67
C ALA A 14 -9.15 -11.49 5.80
N ARG A 15 -9.90 -12.54 6.10
CA ARG A 15 -11.27 -12.40 6.63
C ARG A 15 -11.28 -12.81 8.10
N ASP A 16 -12.01 -12.07 8.93
CA ASP A 16 -12.28 -12.47 10.31
C ASP A 16 -13.25 -13.66 10.37
N ALA A 17 -13.47 -14.21 11.57
CA ALA A 17 -14.36 -15.36 11.77
C ALA A 17 -15.83 -15.10 11.38
N SER A 18 -16.24 -13.83 11.28
CA SER A 18 -17.56 -13.41 10.80
C SER A 18 -17.59 -13.17 9.28
N GLY A 19 -16.49 -13.43 8.57
CA GLY A 19 -16.36 -13.28 7.12
C GLY A 19 -16.10 -11.84 6.67
N ARG A 20 -15.84 -10.90 7.59
CA ARG A 20 -15.52 -9.52 7.24
C ARG A 20 -14.07 -9.40 6.83
N TRP A 21 -13.81 -8.67 5.76
CA TRP A 21 -12.45 -8.39 5.33
C TRP A 21 -11.70 -7.56 6.38
N GLN A 22 -10.51 -8.01 6.73
CA GLN A 22 -9.51 -7.29 7.49
C GLN A 22 -8.33 -7.01 6.57
N HIS A 23 -7.90 -5.76 6.55
CA HIS A 23 -6.73 -5.32 5.80
C HIS A 23 -5.68 -4.71 6.74
N PRO A 24 -5.00 -5.51 7.58
CA PRO A 24 -3.89 -5.00 8.38
C PRO A 24 -2.82 -4.42 7.46
N ALA A 25 -2.52 -3.13 7.62
CA ALA A 25 -1.34 -2.51 7.01
C ALA A 25 -0.28 -2.28 8.08
N ARG A 26 0.95 -2.74 7.82
CA ARG A 26 2.11 -2.51 8.68
C ARG A 26 3.11 -1.61 7.98
N TRP A 27 3.53 -0.56 8.66
CA TRP A 27 4.63 0.29 8.20
C TRP A 27 5.95 -0.46 8.31
N HIS A 28 6.79 -0.39 7.26
CA HIS A 28 8.10 -1.01 7.26
C HIS A 28 9.22 0.03 7.38
N ARG A 29 9.34 0.94 6.40
CA ARG A 29 10.37 2.00 6.39
C ARG A 29 10.06 3.10 5.37
N ALA A 30 10.64 4.27 5.56
CA ALA A 30 10.72 5.30 4.53
C ALA A 30 11.67 4.86 3.38
N ARG A 31 11.39 5.31 2.17
CA ARG A 31 12.20 5.07 0.97
C ARG A 31 12.75 6.40 0.42
N PRO A 32 13.74 7.02 1.09
CA PRO A 32 14.20 8.38 0.76
C PRO A 32 14.84 8.54 -0.62
N GLY A 33 15.15 7.44 -1.32
CA GLY A 33 15.64 7.45 -2.69
C GLY A 33 14.58 7.29 -3.76
N LEU A 34 13.29 7.27 -3.40
CA LEU A 34 12.17 7.15 -4.33
C LEU A 34 11.28 8.39 -4.26
N SER A 35 10.88 8.89 -5.44
CA SER A 35 9.82 9.89 -5.56
C SER A 35 8.47 9.21 -5.82
N PRO A 36 7.34 9.91 -5.58
CA PRO A 36 6.02 9.39 -5.90
C PRO A 36 5.84 9.03 -7.39
N ALA A 37 6.57 9.69 -8.29
CA ALA A 37 6.52 9.41 -9.72
C ALA A 37 7.14 8.05 -10.08
N ASP A 38 8.03 7.53 -9.22
CA ASP A 38 8.70 6.24 -9.42
C ASP A 38 7.83 5.05 -8.96
N VAL A 39 6.71 5.31 -8.28
CA VAL A 39 5.82 4.26 -7.77
C VAL A 39 4.74 3.95 -8.81
N PRO A 40 4.62 2.70 -9.28
CA PRO A 40 3.55 2.30 -10.17
C PRO A 40 2.19 2.62 -9.56
N ARG A 41 1.32 3.28 -10.31
CA ARG A 41 -0.05 3.52 -9.88
C ARG A 41 -0.77 2.18 -9.84
N LEU A 42 -1.50 1.93 -8.77
CA LEU A 42 -2.42 0.80 -8.72
C LEU A 42 -3.53 1.06 -9.75
N THR A 43 -3.43 0.41 -10.91
CA THR A 43 -4.46 0.44 -11.94
C THR A 43 -5.41 -0.73 -11.75
N SER A 44 -6.64 -0.61 -12.25
CA SER A 44 -7.52 -1.78 -12.40
C SER A 44 -6.82 -2.85 -13.25
N PRO A 45 -7.07 -4.15 -12.99
CA PRO A 45 -6.55 -5.22 -13.83
C PRO A 45 -7.01 -5.02 -15.29
N PRO A 46 -6.21 -5.38 -16.29
CA PRO A 46 -6.68 -5.44 -17.66
C PRO A 46 -7.85 -6.44 -17.77
N HIS A 47 -8.88 -6.06 -18.52
CA HIS A 47 -10.11 -6.82 -18.74
C HIS A 47 -9.87 -8.10 -19.56
#